data_AF-A0A7J6AQD1-F1
#
_entry.id   AF-A0A7J6AQD1-F1
#
_cell.length_a   1.000
_cell.length_b   1.000
_cell.length_c   1.000
_cell.angle_alpha   90.00
_cell.angle_beta   90.00
_cell.angle_gamma   90.00
#
_symmetry.space_group_name_H-M   'P 1'
#
loop_
_entity.id
_entity.type
_entity.pdbx_description
1 polymer ?
#
loop_
_entity_poly.entity_id
_entity_poly.type
_entity_poly.pdbx_seq_one_letter_code
_entity_poly.pdbx_strand_id
1 'polypeptide(L)'
;MAVQRRGNVKSADTSTIEKKIKRGMAQRQASPYRGYSALLLALLCTCALLTWLWSVWTNDIMDTMVSRGEVLTQPRVFMVQCSEDYQKYKHFPGCTPTKCGRAVSDSVATTDEAQILKRIAERGLALGGSDGGASILDLHSGALSMGKKFVNIYSYFSDQIRDIFTEEDFELYRVMRGRIQKVIAETFGLDSSKLFLTKPTFFSRINSTSAKTTHDEYWHPHTDKVTYGSFDYTSLLYLTDYGVDFGGGRFIFMDPNSNRTVEPRAGRVSFFSSGSENLHRVEKVAWGMRYAITVSFTCDPDYAIADPSLP
;
A
#
# COMPACT_ATOMS: atom_id res chain seq x y z
N MET A 1 27.35 101.33 30.55
CA MET A 1 26.02 101.92 30.26
C MET A 1 25.05 100.78 29.91
N ALA A 2 23.83 100.93 30.41
CA ALA A 2 22.68 100.01 30.49
C ALA A 2 22.62 98.72 29.64
N VAL A 3 22.47 97.59 30.34
CA VAL A 3 21.56 96.50 29.92
C VAL A 3 20.14 96.97 30.20
N GLN A 4 19.23 96.88 29.21
CA GLN A 4 17.80 96.88 29.46
C GLN A 4 17.10 95.77 28.68
N ARG A 5 16.16 95.14 29.39
CA ARG A 5 15.00 94.33 28.97
C ARG A 5 15.16 92.81 28.90
N ARG A 6 14.62 92.22 29.99
CA ARG A 6 13.47 91.29 30.04
C ARG A 6 13.55 90.06 29.12
N GLY A 7 13.88 88.93 29.73
CA GLY A 7 13.55 87.60 29.25
C GLY A 7 12.67 86.85 30.25
N ASN A 8 11.37 86.88 29.98
CA ASN A 8 10.29 85.95 30.33
C ASN A 8 10.41 85.02 31.56
N VAL A 9 9.48 85.20 32.51
CA VAL A 9 9.20 84.26 33.60
C VAL A 9 8.66 82.96 33.01
N LYS A 10 9.49 81.91 33.01
CA LYS A 10 8.99 80.54 32.85
C LYS A 10 8.32 80.13 34.17
N SER A 11 6.99 80.18 34.18
CA SER A 11 6.17 79.59 35.24
C SER A 11 6.57 78.13 35.46
N ALA A 12 6.82 77.76 36.72
CA ALA A 12 7.17 76.40 37.15
C ALA A 12 6.15 75.34 36.66
N ASP A 13 4.94 75.77 36.31
CA ASP A 13 3.80 74.92 35.95
C ASP A 13 3.87 74.34 34.52
N THR A 14 4.61 74.98 33.60
CA THR A 14 4.76 74.45 32.22
C THR A 14 5.70 73.24 32.16
N SER A 15 6.69 73.17 33.05
CA SER A 15 7.67 72.07 33.09
C SER A 15 7.09 70.76 33.64
N THR A 16 6.13 70.86 34.57
CA THR A 16 5.39 69.74 35.16
C THR A 16 4.37 69.18 34.20
N ILE A 17 3.70 70.04 33.43
CA ILE A 17 2.76 69.61 32.38
C ILE A 17 3.52 68.92 31.23
N GLU A 18 4.63 69.48 30.74
CA GLU A 18 5.45 68.82 29.71
C GLU A 18 5.98 67.45 30.14
N LYS A 19 6.44 67.32 31.39
CA LYS A 19 6.89 66.02 31.95
C LYS A 19 5.74 65.03 32.09
N LYS A 20 4.53 65.46 32.47
CA LYS A 20 3.34 64.60 32.54
C LYS A 20 2.88 64.15 31.15
N ILE A 21 2.89 65.04 30.16
CA ILE A 21 2.55 64.70 28.77
C ILE A 21 3.58 63.73 28.19
N LYS A 22 4.89 63.96 28.38
CA LYS A 22 5.95 63.04 27.93
C LYS A 22 5.87 61.67 28.62
N ARG A 23 5.55 61.60 29.92
CA ARG A 23 5.30 60.32 30.64
C ARG A 23 4.06 59.60 30.12
N GLY A 24 2.96 60.31 29.87
CA GLY A 24 1.74 59.73 29.32
C GLY A 24 1.91 59.21 27.89
N MET A 25 2.71 59.89 27.06
CA MET A 25 3.05 59.43 25.71
C MET A 25 4.01 58.23 25.72
N ALA A 26 4.99 58.18 26.63
CA ALA A 26 5.88 57.03 26.79
C ALA A 26 5.13 55.78 27.30
N GLN A 27 4.13 55.94 28.18
CA GLN A 27 3.27 54.83 28.61
C GLN A 27 2.31 54.34 27.52
N ARG A 28 1.92 55.20 26.56
CA ARG A 28 1.11 54.78 25.39
C ARG A 28 1.90 54.08 24.29
N GLN A 29 3.23 54.19 24.27
CA GLN A 29 4.10 53.52 23.28
C GLN A 29 4.50 52.09 23.66
N ALA A 30 4.23 51.65 24.90
CA ALA A 30 4.33 50.24 25.26
C ALA A 30 3.10 49.50 24.69
N SER A 31 3.11 49.29 23.38
CA SER A 31 2.05 48.57 22.68
C SER A 31 1.95 47.15 23.24
N PRO A 32 0.81 46.75 23.85
CA PRO A 32 0.65 45.41 24.41
C PRO A 32 0.70 44.32 23.33
N TYR A 33 0.55 44.71 22.05
CA TYR A 33 0.60 43.84 20.89
C TYR A 33 1.94 43.10 20.69
N ARG A 34 3.06 43.62 21.20
CA ARG A 34 4.37 42.93 21.10
C ARG A 34 4.45 41.64 21.93
N GLY A 35 3.76 41.57 23.07
CA GLY A 35 3.70 40.36 23.88
C GLY A 35 2.75 39.30 23.29
N TYR A 36 1.60 39.73 22.80
CA TYR A 36 0.62 38.84 22.17
C TYR A 36 1.12 38.23 20.86
N SER A 37 1.88 38.99 20.05
CA SER A 37 2.47 38.47 18.80
C SER A 37 3.56 37.41 19.06
N ALA A 38 4.41 37.62 20.08
CA ALA A 38 5.41 36.62 20.48
C ALA A 38 4.76 35.34 21.03
N LEU A 39 3.68 35.46 21.81
CA LEU A 39 2.90 34.32 22.29
C LEU A 39 2.21 33.56 21.16
N LEU A 40 1.61 34.27 20.19
CA LEU A 40 0.99 33.66 19.00
C LEU A 40 2.00 32.91 18.14
N LEU A 41 3.19 33.49 17.91
CA LEU A 41 4.28 32.83 17.19
C LEU A 41 4.78 31.59 17.93
N ALA A 42 4.96 31.67 19.25
CA ALA A 42 5.35 30.51 20.05
C ALA A 42 4.29 29.39 19.97
N LEU A 43 3.01 29.73 20.03
CA LEU A 43 1.90 28.78 19.94
C LEU A 43 1.78 28.14 18.55
N LEU A 44 2.03 28.92 17.49
CA LEU A 44 2.10 28.38 16.13
C LEU A 44 3.30 27.44 15.95
N CYS A 45 4.47 27.80 16.49
CA CYS A 45 5.65 26.95 16.45
C CYS A 45 5.47 25.66 17.26
N THR A 46 4.84 25.72 18.44
CA THR A 46 4.55 24.50 19.22
C THR A 46 3.49 23.65 18.54
N CYS A 47 2.43 24.23 17.96
CA CYS A 47 1.48 23.49 17.15
C CYS A 47 2.15 22.83 15.94
N ALA A 48 3.02 23.55 15.21
CA ALA A 48 3.76 23.01 14.08
C ALA A 48 4.74 21.90 14.49
N LEU A 49 5.39 22.04 15.65
CA LEU A 49 6.26 21.01 16.20
C LEU A 49 5.45 19.78 16.64
N LEU A 50 4.29 19.98 17.27
CA LEU A 50 3.42 18.89 17.70
C LEU A 50 2.79 18.16 16.50
N THR A 51 2.41 18.87 15.44
CA THR A 51 1.93 18.23 14.21
C THR A 51 3.06 17.50 13.48
N TRP A 52 4.27 18.04 13.49
CA TRP A 52 5.45 17.36 12.94
C TRP A 52 5.80 16.11 13.76
N LEU A 53 5.87 16.20 15.09
CA LEU A 53 6.13 15.08 15.99
C LEU A 53 5.03 14.02 15.89
N TRP A 54 3.77 14.43 15.82
CA TRP A 54 2.64 13.53 15.60
C TRP A 54 2.75 12.85 14.23
N SER A 55 3.12 13.60 13.18
CA SER A 55 3.34 13.03 11.84
C SER A 55 4.51 12.05 11.82
N VAL A 56 5.62 12.34 12.50
CA VAL A 56 6.77 11.42 12.62
C VAL A 56 6.44 10.20 13.46
N TRP A 57 5.60 10.34 14.48
CA TRP A 57 5.21 9.23 15.36
C TRP A 57 4.10 8.36 14.76
N THR A 58 3.29 8.89 13.86
CA THR A 58 2.20 8.15 13.18
C THR A 58 2.59 7.60 11.81
N ASN A 59 3.55 8.22 11.12
CA ASN A 59 4.11 7.65 9.91
C ASN A 59 5.25 6.71 10.29
N ASP A 60 4.99 5.40 10.28
CA ASP A 60 6.06 4.40 10.23
C ASP A 60 7.10 4.83 9.18
N ILE A 61 8.39 4.75 9.48
CA ILE A 61 9.44 5.05 8.50
C ILE A 61 9.26 4.07 7.33
N MET A 62 8.87 4.59 6.16
CA MET A 62 8.64 3.81 4.94
C MET A 62 9.78 4.01 3.96
N ASP A 63 10.50 2.94 3.67
CA ASP A 63 11.43 2.88 2.54
C ASP A 63 10.72 2.33 1.30
N THR A 64 11.02 2.89 0.12
CA THR A 64 10.44 2.44 -1.14
C THR A 64 11.42 1.49 -1.82
N MET A 65 11.13 0.19 -1.79
CA MET A 65 11.99 -0.83 -2.42
C MET A 65 12.03 -0.66 -3.93
N VAL A 66 10.86 -0.42 -4.52
CA VAL A 66 10.69 -0.22 -5.96
C VAL A 66 9.56 0.78 -6.18
N SER A 67 9.88 1.91 -6.81
CA SER A 67 8.91 2.94 -7.15
C SER A 67 8.16 2.58 -8.45
N ARG A 68 6.93 3.07 -8.64
CA ARG A 68 6.15 2.89 -9.87
C ARG A 68 6.85 3.53 -11.08
N GLY A 69 7.57 4.64 -10.86
CA GLY A 69 8.31 5.36 -11.90
C GLY A 69 9.55 4.61 -12.40
N GLU A 70 10.02 3.61 -11.65
CA GLU A 70 11.13 2.75 -12.03
C GLU A 70 10.65 1.60 -12.94
N VAL A 71 11.49 1.23 -13.92
CA VAL A 71 11.27 0.06 -14.79
C VAL A 71 12.45 -0.90 -14.64
N LEU A 72 12.17 -2.11 -14.19
CA LEU A 72 13.18 -3.13 -13.92
C LEU A 72 13.44 -3.99 -15.17
N THR A 73 14.69 -4.04 -15.63
CA THR A 73 15.11 -4.94 -16.72
C THR A 73 15.33 -6.38 -16.26
N GLN A 74 15.60 -6.58 -14.98
CA GLN A 74 15.78 -7.88 -14.33
C GLN A 74 15.12 -7.86 -12.95
N PRO A 75 14.74 -9.02 -12.39
CA PRO A 75 14.19 -9.09 -11.04
C PRO A 75 15.13 -8.43 -10.03
N ARG A 76 14.61 -7.48 -9.25
CA ARG A 76 15.34 -6.93 -8.11
C ARG A 76 15.03 -7.77 -6.88
N VAL A 77 16.06 -8.37 -6.30
CA VAL A 77 15.93 -9.31 -5.18
C VAL A 77 16.45 -8.67 -3.89
N PHE A 78 15.68 -8.85 -2.82
CA PHE A 78 15.99 -8.43 -1.46
C PHE A 78 15.97 -9.66 -0.57
N MET A 79 17.15 -10.18 -0.26
CA MET A 79 17.29 -11.35 0.60
C MET A 79 16.90 -11.00 2.03
N VAL A 80 16.17 -11.90 2.68
CA VAL A 80 15.83 -11.83 4.10
C VAL A 80 16.20 -13.14 4.77
N GLN A 81 16.41 -13.11 6.09
CA GLN A 81 16.63 -14.33 6.84
C GLN A 81 15.36 -15.17 6.82
N CYS A 82 15.47 -16.45 6.44
CA CYS A 82 14.36 -17.37 6.51
C CYS A 82 13.84 -17.50 7.94
N SER A 83 12.52 -17.53 8.10
CA SER A 83 11.91 -17.77 9.41
C SER A 83 12.26 -19.15 9.97
N GLU A 84 12.22 -19.26 11.29
CA GLU A 84 12.39 -20.53 11.99
C GLU A 84 11.21 -21.48 11.76
N ASP A 85 10.09 -20.97 11.23
CA ASP A 85 8.88 -21.75 10.95
C ASP A 85 9.14 -22.91 9.99
N TYR A 86 10.05 -22.73 9.02
CA TYR A 86 10.41 -23.80 8.09
C TYR A 86 10.98 -25.03 8.78
N GLN A 87 11.60 -24.90 9.97
CA GLN A 87 12.09 -26.06 10.73
C GLN A 87 10.96 -26.98 11.20
N LYS A 88 9.74 -26.44 11.36
CA LYS A 88 8.55 -27.17 11.81
C LYS A 88 7.72 -27.70 10.64
N TYR A 89 7.89 -27.13 9.45
CA TYR A 89 7.14 -27.52 8.27
C TYR A 89 7.73 -28.76 7.60
N LYS A 90 6.89 -29.46 6.82
CA LYS A 90 7.34 -30.56 5.97
C LYS A 90 8.30 -30.03 4.92
N HIS A 91 9.42 -30.74 4.75
CA HIS A 91 10.48 -30.35 3.82
C HIS A 91 10.34 -31.11 2.50
N PHE A 92 10.47 -30.37 1.40
CA PHE A 92 10.35 -30.84 0.02
C PHE A 92 11.63 -30.48 -0.73
N PRO A 93 12.53 -31.46 -0.97
CA PRO A 93 13.81 -31.23 -1.60
C PRO A 93 13.69 -30.58 -2.99
N GLY A 94 14.30 -29.41 -3.15
CA GLY A 94 14.29 -28.63 -4.39
C GLY A 94 13.17 -27.58 -4.48
N CYS A 95 12.33 -27.44 -3.45
CA CYS A 95 11.30 -26.39 -3.42
C CYS A 95 11.24 -25.64 -2.08
N THR A 96 11.29 -26.33 -0.93
CA THR A 96 11.18 -25.68 0.38
C THR A 96 12.17 -24.52 0.51
N PRO A 97 11.72 -23.32 0.94
CA PRO A 97 12.57 -22.15 1.04
C PRO A 97 13.83 -22.38 1.89
N THR A 98 15.00 -22.37 1.25
CA THR A 98 16.32 -22.32 1.92
C THR A 98 17.00 -20.96 1.75
N LYS A 99 16.51 -20.16 0.79
CA LYS A 99 16.92 -18.79 0.49
C LYS A 99 15.66 -17.95 0.44
N CYS A 100 15.39 -17.20 1.50
CA CYS A 100 14.17 -16.41 1.63
C CYS A 100 14.41 -14.98 1.17
N GLY A 101 13.37 -14.37 0.61
CA GLY A 101 13.53 -13.07 0.00
C GLY A 101 12.24 -12.51 -0.56
N ARG A 102 12.37 -11.29 -1.03
CA ARG A 102 11.34 -10.51 -1.74
C ARG A 102 11.94 -10.13 -3.07
N ALA A 103 11.15 -10.21 -4.13
CA ALA A 103 11.60 -9.83 -5.45
C ALA A 103 10.49 -9.10 -6.20
N VAL A 104 10.91 -8.20 -7.07
CA VAL A 104 10.01 -7.44 -7.94
C VAL A 104 10.55 -7.53 -9.37
N SER A 105 9.67 -7.81 -10.32
CA SER A 105 10.02 -7.90 -11.74
C SER A 105 8.97 -7.20 -12.60
N ASP A 106 9.45 -6.44 -13.60
CA ASP A 106 8.63 -5.82 -14.63
C ASP A 106 8.70 -6.58 -15.97
N SER A 107 9.39 -7.72 -16.02
CA SER A 107 9.61 -8.50 -17.25
C SER A 107 8.65 -9.68 -17.43
N VAL A 108 7.77 -9.95 -16.46
CA VAL A 108 6.90 -11.13 -16.46
C VAL A 108 5.67 -10.94 -17.36
N ALA A 109 5.03 -9.77 -17.24
CA ALA A 109 3.84 -9.40 -18.00
C ALA A 109 4.07 -8.05 -18.67
N THR A 110 3.66 -7.94 -19.93
CA THR A 110 3.59 -6.67 -20.64
C THR A 110 2.44 -5.82 -20.12
N THR A 111 2.48 -4.51 -20.38
CA THR A 111 1.37 -3.61 -20.03
C THR A 111 0.09 -4.02 -20.77
N ASP A 112 0.16 -4.49 -22.01
CA ASP A 112 -1.02 -4.94 -22.77
C ASP A 112 -1.66 -6.20 -22.18
N GLU A 113 -0.84 -7.19 -21.80
CA GLU A 113 -1.32 -8.39 -21.09
C GLU A 113 -1.97 -8.01 -19.75
N ALA A 114 -1.37 -7.09 -18.99
CA ALA A 114 -1.94 -6.58 -17.75
C ALA A 114 -3.28 -5.86 -17.98
N GLN A 115 -3.44 -5.10 -19.07
CA GLN A 115 -4.71 -4.47 -19.41
C GLN A 115 -5.78 -5.50 -19.82
N ILE A 116 -5.42 -6.58 -20.51
CA ILE A 116 -6.37 -7.66 -20.83
C ILE A 116 -6.83 -8.34 -19.53
N LEU A 117 -5.90 -8.69 -18.63
CA LEU A 117 -6.20 -9.28 -17.32
C LEU A 117 -7.06 -8.36 -16.46
N LYS A 118 -6.82 -7.05 -16.51
CA LYS A 118 -7.66 -6.05 -15.84
C LYS A 118 -9.10 -6.11 -16.39
N ARG A 119 -9.28 -6.18 -17.71
CA ARG A 119 -10.61 -6.30 -18.33
C ARG A 119 -11.31 -7.61 -17.94
N ILE A 120 -10.58 -8.72 -17.80
CA ILE A 120 -11.13 -9.98 -17.26
C ILE A 120 -11.67 -9.74 -15.84
N ALA A 121 -10.86 -9.12 -14.98
CA ALA A 121 -11.27 -8.78 -13.61
C ALA A 121 -12.51 -7.88 -13.61
N GLU A 122 -12.54 -6.83 -14.42
CA GLU A 122 -13.65 -5.89 -14.53
C GLU A 122 -14.94 -6.57 -15.01
N ARG A 123 -14.88 -7.44 -16.03
CA ARG A 123 -16.05 -8.18 -16.51
C ARG A 123 -16.61 -9.11 -15.44
N GLY A 124 -15.77 -9.90 -14.77
CA GLY A 124 -16.22 -10.80 -13.71
C GLY A 124 -16.74 -10.08 -12.46
N LEU A 125 -16.07 -8.99 -12.04
CA LEU A 125 -16.47 -8.15 -10.91
C LEU A 125 -17.55 -7.11 -11.26
N ALA A 126 -18.11 -7.15 -12.48
CA ALA A 126 -19.31 -6.41 -12.84
C ALA A 126 -20.59 -7.22 -12.52
N LEU A 127 -20.48 -8.55 -12.44
CA LEU A 127 -21.60 -9.42 -12.04
C LEU A 127 -21.95 -9.29 -10.56
N GLY A 128 -21.00 -8.85 -9.75
CA GLY A 128 -21.14 -8.73 -8.32
C GLY A 128 -19.99 -7.94 -7.72
N GLY A 129 -20.12 -7.60 -6.46
CA GLY A 129 -19.06 -6.94 -5.69
C GLY A 129 -19.45 -6.92 -4.23
N SER A 130 -18.48 -6.66 -3.37
CA SER A 130 -18.77 -6.43 -1.96
C SER A 130 -19.49 -5.08 -1.75
N ASP A 131 -20.27 -4.99 -0.67
CA ASP A 131 -20.78 -3.71 -0.14
C ASP A 131 -19.65 -2.83 0.45
N GLY A 132 -18.49 -3.44 0.73
CA GLY A 132 -17.28 -2.77 1.19
C GLY A 132 -16.25 -2.54 0.09
N GLY A 133 -15.07 -2.06 0.50
CA GLY A 133 -14.03 -1.64 -0.44
C GLY A 133 -13.18 -2.74 -1.05
N ALA A 134 -13.40 -4.02 -0.73
CA ALA A 134 -12.65 -5.13 -1.30
C ALA A 134 -13.59 -6.12 -1.98
N SER A 135 -13.27 -6.52 -3.22
CA SER A 135 -14.00 -7.58 -3.92
C SER A 135 -12.99 -8.55 -4.52
N ILE A 136 -13.30 -9.84 -4.50
CA ILE A 136 -12.48 -10.87 -5.12
C ILE A 136 -13.26 -11.68 -6.15
N LEU A 137 -12.51 -12.24 -7.10
CA LEU A 137 -12.95 -13.17 -8.12
C LEU A 137 -11.89 -14.27 -8.27
N ASP A 138 -12.24 -15.51 -8.01
CA ASP A 138 -11.38 -16.70 -8.20
C ASP A 138 -11.89 -17.52 -9.40
N LEU A 139 -11.06 -17.64 -10.44
CA LEU A 139 -11.38 -18.40 -11.65
C LEU A 139 -11.30 -19.93 -11.48
N HIS A 140 -10.72 -20.44 -10.39
CA HIS A 140 -10.67 -21.89 -10.14
C HIS A 140 -11.96 -22.36 -9.47
N SER A 141 -12.35 -21.68 -8.39
CA SER A 141 -13.54 -22.05 -7.62
C SER A 141 -14.82 -21.39 -8.13
N GLY A 142 -14.70 -20.32 -8.91
CA GLY A 142 -15.80 -19.43 -9.27
C GLY A 142 -16.21 -18.50 -8.13
N ALA A 143 -15.46 -18.42 -7.03
CA ALA A 143 -15.84 -17.57 -5.91
C ALA A 143 -15.82 -16.08 -6.31
N LEU A 144 -16.94 -15.38 -6.09
CA LEU A 144 -17.11 -13.95 -6.34
C LEU A 144 -17.74 -13.27 -5.13
N SER A 145 -17.22 -12.10 -4.75
CA SER A 145 -17.86 -11.23 -3.75
C SER A 145 -19.23 -10.74 -4.22
N MET A 146 -20.25 -10.86 -3.37
CA MET A 146 -21.63 -10.44 -3.64
C MET A 146 -22.29 -9.88 -2.37
N GLY A 147 -22.35 -8.55 -2.27
CA GLY A 147 -22.79 -7.83 -1.08
C GLY A 147 -21.93 -8.17 0.14
N LYS A 148 -22.46 -8.96 1.07
CA LYS A 148 -21.76 -9.40 2.30
C LYS A 148 -21.33 -10.87 2.27
N LYS A 149 -21.45 -11.54 1.13
CA LYS A 149 -21.23 -12.99 0.99
C LYS A 149 -20.39 -13.30 -0.24
N PHE A 150 -20.06 -14.58 -0.41
CA PHE A 150 -19.48 -15.12 -1.63
C PHE A 150 -20.49 -16.00 -2.35
N VAL A 151 -20.47 -15.97 -3.68
CA VAL A 151 -21.24 -16.86 -4.56
C VAL A 151 -20.31 -17.59 -5.52
N ASN A 152 -20.74 -18.73 -6.05
CA ASN A 152 -20.06 -19.38 -7.17
C ASN A 152 -20.65 -18.84 -8.48
N ILE A 153 -19.86 -18.11 -9.26
CA ILE A 153 -20.31 -17.50 -10.52
C ILE A 153 -20.67 -18.53 -11.58
N TYR A 154 -20.00 -19.68 -11.60
CA TYR A 154 -20.24 -20.73 -12.58
C TYR A 154 -21.58 -21.41 -12.35
N SER A 155 -22.03 -21.48 -11.10
CA SER A 155 -23.37 -21.97 -10.76
C SER A 155 -24.43 -20.87 -10.85
N TYR A 156 -24.11 -19.64 -10.44
CA TYR A 156 -25.09 -18.56 -10.34
C TYR A 156 -25.36 -17.87 -11.68
N PHE A 157 -24.37 -17.81 -12.57
CA PHE A 157 -24.42 -17.19 -13.89
C PHE A 157 -24.09 -18.21 -14.99
N SER A 158 -24.52 -19.47 -14.83
CA SER A 158 -24.21 -20.57 -15.76
C SER A 158 -24.48 -20.23 -17.22
N ASP A 159 -25.60 -19.54 -17.48
CA ASP A 159 -26.08 -19.25 -18.83
C ASP A 159 -25.35 -18.05 -19.46
N GLN A 160 -24.62 -17.26 -18.67
CA GLN A 160 -23.95 -16.03 -19.09
C GLN A 160 -22.42 -16.15 -19.06
N ILE A 161 -21.86 -17.20 -18.44
CA ILE A 161 -20.41 -17.26 -18.18
C ILE A 161 -19.58 -17.19 -19.47
N ARG A 162 -20.09 -17.78 -20.55
CA ARG A 162 -19.43 -17.80 -21.87
C ARG A 162 -19.54 -16.47 -22.61
N ASP A 163 -20.43 -15.57 -22.19
CA ASP A 163 -20.48 -14.20 -22.68
C ASP A 163 -19.52 -13.27 -21.93
N ILE A 164 -19.06 -13.71 -20.75
CA ILE A 164 -18.25 -12.90 -19.81
C ILE A 164 -16.77 -13.23 -19.98
N PHE A 165 -16.45 -14.52 -20.13
CA PHE A 165 -15.09 -15.00 -20.31
C PHE A 165 -14.98 -15.86 -21.56
N THR A 166 -13.82 -15.78 -22.20
CA THR A 166 -13.47 -16.58 -23.37
C THR A 166 -12.35 -17.57 -23.03
N GLU A 167 -12.12 -18.57 -23.89
CA GLU A 167 -10.99 -19.50 -23.68
C GLU A 167 -9.64 -18.78 -23.75
N GLU A 168 -9.53 -17.71 -24.55
CA GLU A 168 -8.32 -16.87 -24.62
C GLU A 168 -8.04 -16.15 -23.30
N ASP A 169 -9.08 -15.78 -22.53
CA ASP A 169 -8.90 -15.19 -21.20
C ASP A 169 -8.24 -16.18 -20.23
N PHE A 170 -8.71 -17.44 -20.25
CA PHE A 170 -8.15 -18.51 -19.42
C PHE A 170 -6.76 -18.92 -19.90
N GLU A 171 -6.52 -18.97 -21.22
CA GLU A 171 -5.18 -19.20 -21.77
C GLU A 171 -4.20 -18.11 -21.31
N LEU A 172 -4.58 -16.83 -21.38
CA LEU A 172 -3.72 -15.75 -20.89
C LEU A 172 -3.40 -15.90 -19.40
N TYR A 173 -4.41 -16.23 -18.57
CA TYR A 173 -4.18 -16.50 -17.15
C TYR A 173 -3.17 -17.65 -16.94
N ARG A 174 -3.33 -18.77 -17.67
CA ARG A 174 -2.43 -19.93 -17.62
C ARG A 174 -1.00 -19.56 -18.02
N VAL A 175 -0.84 -18.77 -19.10
CA VAL A 175 0.46 -18.26 -19.54
C VAL A 175 1.10 -17.38 -18.47
N MET A 176 0.36 -16.44 -17.88
CA MET A 176 0.88 -15.57 -16.82
C MET A 176 1.30 -16.36 -15.58
N ARG A 177 0.44 -17.27 -15.09
CA ARG A 177 0.75 -18.16 -13.97
C ARG A 177 2.03 -18.95 -14.22
N GLY A 178 2.24 -19.46 -15.44
CA GLY A 178 3.47 -20.16 -15.81
C GLY A 178 4.72 -19.28 -15.83
N ARG A 179 4.63 -18.05 -16.35
CA ARG A 179 5.75 -17.10 -16.31
C ARG A 179 6.10 -16.71 -14.86
N ILE A 180 5.09 -16.53 -14.01
CA ILE A 180 5.26 -16.23 -12.58
C ILE A 180 5.94 -17.41 -11.87
N GLN A 181 5.46 -18.64 -12.07
CA GLN A 181 6.05 -19.85 -11.50
C GLN A 181 7.54 -19.97 -11.87
N LYS A 182 7.85 -19.75 -13.15
CA LYS A 182 9.21 -19.81 -13.69
C LYS A 182 10.11 -18.75 -13.06
N VAL A 183 9.69 -17.48 -13.00
CA VAL A 183 10.53 -16.41 -12.44
C VAL A 183 10.79 -16.61 -10.94
N ILE A 184 9.81 -17.15 -10.19
CA ILE A 184 9.99 -17.51 -8.77
C ILE A 184 11.07 -18.59 -8.65
N ALA A 185 10.93 -19.68 -9.42
CA ALA A 185 11.87 -20.79 -9.38
C ALA A 185 13.30 -20.36 -9.76
N GLU A 186 13.46 -19.56 -10.82
CA GLU A 186 14.77 -19.04 -11.24
C GLU A 186 15.38 -18.12 -10.16
N THR A 187 14.58 -17.23 -9.58
CA THR A 187 15.05 -16.24 -8.59
C THR A 187 15.53 -16.90 -7.30
N PHE A 188 14.81 -17.90 -6.80
CA PHE A 188 15.13 -18.57 -5.55
C PHE A 188 15.94 -19.86 -5.71
N GLY A 189 16.25 -20.26 -6.96
CA GLY A 189 17.03 -21.46 -7.27
C GLY A 189 16.29 -22.76 -6.98
N LEU A 190 15.01 -22.81 -7.35
CA LEU A 190 14.13 -23.95 -7.14
C LEU A 190 14.04 -24.83 -8.40
N ASP A 191 13.64 -26.07 -8.19
CA ASP A 191 13.17 -26.93 -9.27
C ASP A 191 11.73 -26.53 -9.62
N SER A 192 11.54 -25.86 -10.78
CA SER A 192 10.23 -25.40 -11.22
C SER A 192 9.20 -26.54 -11.36
N SER A 193 9.62 -27.80 -11.54
CA SER A 193 8.71 -28.95 -11.62
C SER A 193 8.14 -29.38 -10.26
N LYS A 194 8.72 -28.87 -9.17
CA LYS A 194 8.32 -29.17 -7.78
C LYS A 194 7.63 -28.01 -7.08
N LEU A 195 7.46 -26.88 -7.79
CA LEU A 195 6.72 -25.73 -7.33
C LEU A 195 5.33 -25.78 -7.95
N PHE A 196 4.30 -26.12 -7.19
CA PHE A 196 2.95 -26.35 -7.70
C PHE A 196 2.05 -25.14 -7.48
N LEU A 197 1.15 -24.85 -8.40
CA LEU A 197 0.07 -23.88 -8.18
C LEU A 197 -0.80 -24.35 -7.00
N THR A 198 -1.21 -23.44 -6.13
CA THR A 198 -2.14 -23.75 -5.03
C THR A 198 -3.25 -22.71 -4.89
N LYS A 199 -4.19 -22.97 -3.99
CA LYS A 199 -5.35 -22.11 -3.72
C LYS A 199 -5.26 -21.42 -2.36
N PRO A 200 -5.83 -20.22 -2.21
CA PRO A 200 -6.56 -19.49 -3.24
C PRO A 200 -5.64 -18.75 -4.23
N THR A 201 -6.14 -18.57 -5.45
CA THR A 201 -5.69 -17.55 -6.38
C THR A 201 -6.88 -16.68 -6.75
N PHE A 202 -6.71 -15.37 -6.87
CA PHE A 202 -7.84 -14.50 -7.13
C PHE A 202 -7.42 -13.16 -7.71
N PHE A 203 -8.30 -12.61 -8.54
CA PHE A 203 -8.35 -11.19 -8.83
C PHE A 203 -8.90 -10.46 -7.61
N SER A 204 -8.33 -9.31 -7.32
CA SER A 204 -8.78 -8.39 -6.27
C SER A 204 -9.06 -7.02 -6.87
N ARG A 205 -10.17 -6.41 -6.47
CA ARG A 205 -10.47 -4.98 -6.68
C ARG A 205 -10.62 -4.33 -5.33
N ILE A 206 -9.80 -3.30 -5.08
CA ILE A 206 -9.77 -2.57 -3.81
C ILE A 206 -9.95 -1.08 -4.05
N ASN A 207 -10.77 -0.42 -3.22
CA ASN A 207 -10.99 1.02 -3.25
C ASN A 207 -11.12 1.62 -1.83
N SER A 208 -11.53 2.88 -1.76
CA SER A 208 -11.66 3.64 -0.50
C SER A 208 -13.02 3.49 0.21
N THR A 209 -13.93 2.65 -0.29
CA THR A 209 -15.21 2.36 0.37
C THR A 209 -14.97 1.66 1.72
N SER A 210 -15.62 2.15 2.78
CA SER A 210 -15.47 1.58 4.12
C SER A 210 -15.92 0.12 4.18
N ALA A 211 -15.18 -0.71 4.93
CA ALA A 211 -15.53 -2.09 5.17
C ALA A 211 -16.93 -2.26 5.78
N LYS A 212 -17.63 -3.31 5.36
CA LYS A 212 -18.94 -3.73 5.89
C LYS A 212 -18.89 -5.09 6.54
N THR A 213 -17.89 -5.89 6.19
CA THR A 213 -17.58 -7.23 6.69
C THR A 213 -16.07 -7.34 6.95
N THR A 214 -15.66 -8.37 7.68
CA THR A 214 -14.24 -8.69 7.88
C THR A 214 -13.51 -9.00 6.57
N HIS A 215 -14.22 -9.52 5.56
CA HIS A 215 -13.65 -9.79 4.23
C HIS A 215 -13.33 -8.51 3.45
N ASP A 216 -13.86 -7.36 3.88
CA ASP A 216 -13.53 -6.05 3.30
C ASP A 216 -12.29 -5.42 3.95
N GLU A 217 -11.80 -5.96 5.06
CA GLU A 217 -10.69 -5.40 5.83
C GLU A 217 -9.33 -5.90 5.31
N TYR A 218 -8.97 -5.47 4.10
CA TYR A 218 -7.77 -5.91 3.38
C TYR A 218 -6.42 -5.40 3.92
N TRP A 219 -6.43 -4.49 4.90
CA TRP A 219 -5.25 -3.73 5.32
C TRP A 219 -4.58 -4.28 6.58
N HIS A 220 -5.04 -5.41 7.10
CA HIS A 220 -4.49 -6.00 8.31
C HIS A 220 -3.18 -6.74 8.04
N PRO A 221 -2.17 -6.61 8.93
CA PRO A 221 -0.95 -7.41 8.86
C PRO A 221 -1.24 -8.90 8.88
N HIS A 222 -0.59 -9.64 7.98
CA HIS A 222 -0.66 -11.10 7.95
C HIS A 222 0.59 -11.72 7.30
N THR A 223 0.68 -13.04 7.46
CA THR A 223 1.71 -13.89 6.85
C THR A 223 0.99 -15.00 6.09
N ASP A 224 1.25 -15.13 4.79
CA ASP A 224 0.47 -16.01 3.93
C ASP A 224 0.53 -17.49 4.31
N LYS A 225 1.72 -18.02 4.66
CA LYS A 225 1.84 -19.41 5.13
C LYS A 225 0.99 -19.65 6.38
N VAL A 226 0.94 -18.68 7.29
CA VAL A 226 0.15 -18.77 8.52
C VAL A 226 -1.35 -18.66 8.22
N THR A 227 -1.74 -17.79 7.30
CA THR A 227 -3.14 -17.56 6.92
C THR A 227 -3.73 -18.70 6.11
N TYR A 228 -2.99 -19.25 5.14
CA TYR A 228 -3.50 -20.24 4.18
C TYR A 228 -2.94 -21.65 4.36
N GLY A 229 -1.82 -21.82 5.05
CA GLY A 229 -1.16 -23.11 5.29
C GLY A 229 -0.38 -23.64 4.10
N SER A 230 -0.95 -23.64 2.89
CA SER A 230 -0.33 -24.25 1.71
C SER A 230 0.76 -23.41 1.05
N PHE A 231 0.79 -22.09 1.25
CA PHE A 231 1.63 -21.18 0.48
C PHE A 231 3.10 -21.28 0.90
N ASP A 232 3.99 -21.71 0.02
CA ASP A 232 5.44 -21.60 0.23
C ASP A 232 6.03 -20.37 -0.48
N TYR A 233 5.39 -19.94 -1.58
CA TYR A 233 5.70 -18.70 -2.28
C TYR A 233 4.43 -17.97 -2.70
N THR A 234 4.42 -16.65 -2.52
CA THR A 234 3.32 -15.78 -2.91
C THR A 234 3.78 -14.85 -4.03
N SER A 235 2.87 -14.53 -4.95
CA SER A 235 3.06 -13.44 -5.90
C SER A 235 1.81 -12.59 -6.08
N LEU A 236 2.03 -11.32 -6.41
CA LEU A 236 1.02 -10.36 -6.81
C LEU A 236 1.41 -9.77 -8.17
N LEU A 237 0.57 -9.98 -9.18
CA LEU A 237 0.64 -9.26 -10.45
C LEU A 237 -0.28 -8.04 -10.38
N TYR A 238 0.30 -6.85 -10.44
CA TYR A 238 -0.45 -5.59 -10.40
C TYR A 238 -1.03 -5.26 -11.79
N LEU A 239 -2.28 -4.81 -11.81
CA LEU A 239 -3.03 -4.53 -13.04
C LEU A 239 -3.37 -3.03 -13.20
N THR A 240 -3.04 -2.21 -12.21
CA THR A 240 -3.22 -0.75 -12.21
C THR A 240 -2.02 -0.03 -11.61
N ASP A 241 -1.87 1.24 -11.95
CA ASP A 241 -0.71 2.07 -11.61
C ASP A 241 -0.93 2.94 -10.37
N TYR A 242 -0.01 2.81 -9.40
CA TYR A 242 0.03 3.67 -8.22
C TYR A 242 0.32 5.13 -8.58
N GLY A 243 -0.50 6.03 -8.04
CA GLY A 243 -0.44 7.47 -8.29
C GLY A 243 -1.03 7.89 -9.65
N VAL A 244 -1.64 6.97 -10.40
CA VAL A 244 -2.36 7.25 -11.66
C VAL A 244 -3.80 6.76 -11.56
N ASP A 245 -3.99 5.46 -11.35
CA ASP A 245 -5.31 4.84 -11.27
C ASP A 245 -5.88 4.86 -9.84
N PHE A 246 -5.00 4.90 -8.84
CA PHE A 246 -5.35 4.94 -7.43
C PHE A 246 -4.23 5.56 -6.57
N GLY A 247 -4.58 5.99 -5.36
CA GLY A 247 -3.63 6.45 -4.34
C GLY A 247 -3.80 5.71 -3.02
N GLY A 248 -2.77 5.69 -2.19
CA GLY A 248 -2.65 4.68 -1.11
C GLY A 248 -2.39 3.29 -1.71
N GLY A 249 -2.88 2.21 -1.09
CA GLY A 249 -2.89 0.89 -1.74
C GLY A 249 -1.53 0.24 -2.02
N ARG A 250 -0.42 0.82 -1.55
CA ARG A 250 0.92 0.23 -1.67
C ARG A 250 1.00 -1.09 -0.92
N PHE A 251 1.84 -2.01 -1.39
CA PHE A 251 2.12 -3.24 -0.67
C PHE A 251 3.27 -2.98 0.31
N ILE A 252 3.05 -3.29 1.59
CA ILE A 252 3.97 -2.96 2.68
C ILE A 252 4.45 -4.25 3.33
N PHE A 253 5.75 -4.51 3.26
CA PHE A 253 6.42 -5.46 4.16
C PHE A 253 6.77 -4.75 5.47
N MET A 254 6.44 -5.40 6.59
CA MET A 254 6.64 -4.86 7.93
C MET A 254 7.91 -5.43 8.55
N ASP A 255 9.02 -4.71 8.38
CA ASP A 255 10.30 -5.10 8.96
C ASP A 255 10.50 -4.49 10.36
N PRO A 256 11.30 -5.12 11.24
CA PRO A 256 11.56 -4.60 12.58
C PRO A 256 12.11 -3.16 12.63
N ASN A 257 12.85 -2.74 11.61
CA ASN A 257 13.54 -1.45 11.59
C ASN A 257 12.80 -0.37 10.80
N SER A 258 12.22 -0.72 9.65
CA SER A 258 11.53 0.21 8.75
C SER A 258 10.65 -0.57 7.78
N ASN A 259 9.41 -0.13 7.63
CA ASN A 259 8.51 -0.71 6.66
C ASN A 259 9.04 -0.50 5.24
N ARG A 260 8.92 -1.52 4.40
CA ARG A 260 9.38 -1.47 3.02
C ARG A 260 8.21 -1.61 2.06
N THR A 261 8.16 -0.73 1.07
CA THR A 261 7.02 -0.65 0.15
C THR A 261 7.36 -1.02 -1.27
N VAL A 262 6.41 -1.68 -1.93
CA VAL A 262 6.39 -1.85 -3.37
C VAL A 262 5.23 -1.00 -3.90
N GLU A 263 5.54 -0.09 -4.81
CA GLU A 263 4.53 0.70 -5.52
C GLU A 263 4.01 -0.10 -6.72
N PRO A 264 2.69 -0.38 -6.78
CA PRO A 264 2.09 -1.09 -7.90
C PRO A 264 2.26 -0.38 -9.24
N ARG A 265 2.53 -1.17 -10.28
CA ARG A 265 2.64 -0.75 -11.67
C ARG A 265 1.96 -1.80 -12.55
N ALA A 266 1.18 -1.41 -13.54
CA ALA A 266 0.54 -2.40 -14.42
C ALA A 266 1.58 -3.30 -15.11
N GLY A 267 1.48 -4.63 -14.90
CA GLY A 267 2.41 -5.64 -15.42
C GLY A 267 3.52 -6.05 -14.44
N ARG A 268 3.71 -5.31 -13.34
CA ARG A 268 4.71 -5.62 -12.31
C ARG A 268 4.27 -6.81 -11.47
N VAL A 269 5.20 -7.73 -11.24
CA VAL A 269 5.03 -8.85 -10.31
C VAL A 269 5.91 -8.64 -9.09
N SER A 270 5.28 -8.62 -7.91
CA SER A 270 5.98 -8.74 -6.61
C SER A 270 5.83 -10.17 -6.12
N PHE A 271 6.91 -10.83 -5.71
CA PHE A 271 6.88 -12.23 -5.26
C PHE A 271 7.88 -12.49 -4.14
N PHE A 272 7.56 -13.39 -3.22
CA PHE A 272 8.32 -13.60 -1.99
C PHE A 272 8.06 -14.98 -1.39
N SER A 273 8.96 -15.43 -0.51
CA SER A 273 8.75 -16.64 0.31
C SER A 273 7.67 -16.40 1.37
N SER A 274 6.73 -17.31 1.57
CA SER A 274 5.48 -16.98 2.29
C SER A 274 5.55 -17.10 3.83
N GLY A 275 6.72 -17.45 4.39
CA GLY A 275 6.93 -17.60 5.83
C GLY A 275 6.89 -16.29 6.61
N SER A 276 7.01 -16.38 7.95
CA SER A 276 6.87 -15.20 8.84
C SER A 276 7.93 -14.12 8.66
N GLU A 277 9.00 -14.39 7.91
CA GLU A 277 9.97 -13.38 7.47
C GLU A 277 9.35 -12.30 6.56
N ASN A 278 8.16 -12.54 6.03
CA ASN A 278 7.43 -11.64 5.15
C ASN A 278 6.07 -11.26 5.73
N LEU A 279 6.03 -10.78 6.98
CA LEU A 279 4.84 -10.10 7.53
C LEU A 279 4.53 -8.88 6.65
N HIS A 280 3.29 -8.75 6.19
CA HIS A 280 2.92 -7.70 5.27
C HIS A 280 1.47 -7.26 5.38
N ARG A 281 1.16 -6.11 4.79
CA ARG A 281 -0.19 -5.56 4.65
C ARG A 281 -0.32 -4.73 3.39
N VAL A 282 -1.57 -4.45 3.00
CA VAL A 282 -1.86 -3.45 1.98
C VAL A 282 -2.22 -2.13 2.66
N GLU A 283 -1.62 -1.03 2.21
CA GLU A 283 -2.03 0.32 2.63
C GLU A 283 -3.48 0.57 2.23
N LYS A 284 -4.26 1.28 3.05
CA LYS A 284 -5.62 1.66 2.66
C LYS A 284 -5.59 2.48 1.37
N VAL A 285 -6.45 2.12 0.41
CA VAL A 285 -6.66 2.90 -0.79
C VAL A 285 -7.38 4.19 -0.40
N ALA A 286 -6.79 5.33 -0.75
CA ALA A 286 -7.34 6.65 -0.45
C ALA A 286 -8.32 7.11 -1.53
N TRP A 287 -8.05 6.76 -2.80
CA TRP A 287 -8.89 7.09 -3.95
C TRP A 287 -8.60 6.13 -5.11
N GLY A 288 -9.53 6.03 -6.06
CA GLY A 288 -9.36 5.22 -7.26
C GLY A 288 -9.59 3.72 -7.01
N MET A 289 -9.13 2.91 -7.97
CA MET A 289 -9.34 1.45 -7.97
C MET A 289 -8.02 0.71 -8.18
N ARG A 290 -7.67 -0.14 -7.22
CA ARG A 290 -6.50 -1.02 -7.29
C ARG A 290 -6.92 -2.40 -7.75
N TYR A 291 -6.34 -2.89 -8.84
CA TYR A 291 -6.52 -4.27 -9.31
C TYR A 291 -5.20 -5.05 -9.23
N ALA A 292 -5.29 -6.29 -8.75
CA ALA A 292 -4.16 -7.22 -8.73
C ALA A 292 -4.63 -8.67 -8.78
N ILE A 293 -3.76 -9.56 -9.23
CA ILE A 293 -3.94 -11.02 -9.16
C ILE A 293 -2.99 -11.57 -8.13
N THR A 294 -3.51 -12.31 -7.15
CA THR A 294 -2.69 -13.13 -6.26
C THR A 294 -2.56 -14.52 -6.86
N VAL A 295 -1.32 -14.96 -7.10
CA VAL A 295 -1.00 -16.32 -7.55
C VAL A 295 -0.03 -16.92 -6.54
N SER A 296 -0.39 -18.06 -5.98
CA SER A 296 0.32 -18.69 -4.88
C SER A 296 0.81 -20.09 -5.26
N PHE A 297 1.93 -20.48 -4.68
CA PHE A 297 2.57 -21.75 -4.98
C PHE A 297 2.92 -22.50 -3.71
N THR A 298 2.85 -23.82 -3.80
CA THR A 298 3.17 -24.76 -2.73
C THR A 298 4.27 -25.72 -3.19
N CYS A 299 5.04 -26.21 -2.24
CA CYS A 299 5.98 -27.31 -2.44
C CYS A 299 5.36 -28.68 -2.18
N ASP A 300 4.16 -28.72 -1.61
CA ASP A 300 3.47 -29.95 -1.27
C ASP A 300 2.51 -30.36 -2.41
N PRO A 301 2.75 -31.48 -3.11
CA PRO A 301 1.87 -31.93 -4.18
C PRO A 301 0.44 -32.23 -3.72
N ASP A 302 0.22 -32.50 -2.43
CA ASP A 302 -1.12 -32.74 -1.88
C ASP A 302 -2.01 -31.47 -1.90
N TYR A 303 -1.38 -30.29 -1.98
CA TYR A 303 -2.05 -28.99 -2.09
C TYR A 303 -2.01 -28.42 -3.52
N ALA A 304 -1.48 -29.18 -4.49
CA ALA A 304 -1.45 -28.76 -5.88
C ALA A 304 -2.86 -28.68 -6.49
N ILE A 305 -3.10 -27.67 -7.30
CA ILE A 305 -4.31 -27.53 -8.11
C ILE A 305 -3.97 -27.47 -9.59
N ALA A 306 -4.90 -27.88 -10.44
CA ALA A 306 -4.81 -27.66 -11.87
C ALA A 306 -5.09 -26.18 -12.19
N ASP A 307 -4.66 -25.77 -13.39
CA ASP A 307 -5.07 -24.48 -13.95
C ASP A 307 -6.60 -24.37 -14.08
N PRO A 308 -7.16 -23.14 -14.06
CA PRO A 308 -8.58 -22.97 -14.26
C PRO A 308 -8.93 -23.23 -15.73
N SER A 309 -10.12 -23.77 -15.96
CA SER A 309 -10.70 -23.98 -17.29
C SER A 309 -12.06 -23.32 -17.37
N LEU A 310 -12.42 -22.77 -18.53
CA LEU A 310 -13.76 -22.22 -18.75
C LEU A 310 -14.80 -23.35 -18.65
N PRO A 311 -15.77 -23.28 -17.72
CA PRO A 311 -16.83 -24.29 -17.59
C PRO A 311 -17.80 -24.32 -18.78
#